data_AF-B4D418-F1
#
_entry.id   AF-B4D418-F1
#
_cell.length_a   1.000
_cell.length_b   1.000
_cell.length_c   1.000
_cell.angle_alpha   90.00
_cell.angle_beta   90.00
_cell.angle_gamma   90.00
#
_symmetry.space_group_name_H-M   'P 1'
#
loop_
_entity.id
_entity.type
_entity.pdbx_description
1 polymer ?
#
loop_
_entity_poly.entity_id
_entity_poly.type
_entity_poly.pdbx_seq_one_letter_code
_entity_poly.pdbx_strand_id
1 'polypeptide(L)'
;MTTASDLPAAKASLPRRIWGSVLSIFVGWLTLNLVLIVVSIAVNAEWKSALGDWLQTALAEMLISGMVTGIVWLVALLPLYVFVPLRFWLWRWYVCTPCGALAGAGIMLWYLHFRTWVWDDLLVAVALGAIPGGVTCLFGSLTAGRFHQPPARPVRLRS
;
A
#
# COMPACT_ATOMS: atom_id res chain seq x y z
N MET A 1 19.44 43.60 1.79
CA MET A 1 18.22 43.27 1.00
C MET A 1 18.01 41.77 1.09
N THR A 2 17.17 41.32 2.02
CA THR A 2 16.75 39.93 2.17
C THR A 2 15.39 39.79 1.49
N THR A 3 15.35 39.07 0.37
CA THR A 3 14.12 38.82 -0.39
C THR A 3 13.18 37.95 0.44
N ALA A 4 11.94 38.40 0.62
CA ALA A 4 10.89 37.72 1.38
C ALA A 4 10.40 36.39 0.77
N SER A 5 11.15 35.80 -0.16
CA SER A 5 10.86 34.54 -0.84
C SER A 5 11.33 33.29 -0.08
N ASP A 6 12.12 33.44 0.98
CA ASP A 6 12.73 32.30 1.72
C ASP A 6 11.93 31.88 2.96
N LEU A 7 10.62 32.12 3.00
CA LEU A 7 9.80 31.48 4.02
C LEU A 7 9.66 30.00 3.65
N PRO A 8 10.16 29.06 4.48
CA PRO A 8 10.09 27.64 4.17
C PRO A 8 8.62 27.28 3.96
N ALA A 9 8.31 26.76 2.77
CA ALA A 9 6.98 26.31 2.41
C ALA A 9 6.44 25.43 3.54
N ALA A 10 5.36 25.88 4.20
CA ALA A 10 4.81 25.21 5.37
C ALA A 10 4.58 23.73 5.04
N LYS A 11 5.31 22.84 5.70
CA LYS A 11 5.14 21.39 5.52
C LYS A 11 3.78 21.01 6.12
N ALA A 12 3.01 20.18 5.42
CA ALA A 12 1.81 19.57 6.03
C ALA A 12 2.16 18.87 7.35
N SER A 13 1.23 18.91 8.30
CA SER A 13 1.41 18.33 9.63
C SER A 13 1.73 16.83 9.54
N LEU A 14 2.72 16.39 10.32
CA LEU A 14 3.13 14.99 10.45
C LEU A 14 1.96 14.00 10.57
N PRO A 15 0.93 14.22 11.43
CA PRO A 15 -0.20 13.29 11.57
C PRO A 15 -0.98 13.10 10.26
N ARG A 16 -1.12 14.14 9.44
CA ARG A 16 -1.85 14.05 8.16
C ARG A 16 -1.14 13.13 7.16
N ARG A 17 0.20 13.14 7.16
CA ARG A 17 1.00 12.25 6.30
C ARG A 17 0.91 10.80 6.74
N ILE A 18 0.94 10.56 8.05
CA ILE A 18 0.77 9.21 8.63
C ILE A 18 -0.59 8.66 8.25
N TRP A 19 -1.67 9.44 8.38
CA TRP A 19 -3.01 9.02 7.97
C TRP A 19 -3.12 8.68 6.49
N GLY A 20 -2.46 9.44 5.61
CA GLY A 20 -2.40 9.10 4.19
C GLY A 20 -1.69 7.77 3.91
N SER A 21 -0.61 7.50 4.65
CA SER A 21 0.12 6.22 4.56
C SER A 21 -0.74 5.05 5.05
N VAL A 22 -1.40 5.20 6.21
CA VAL A 22 -2.34 4.22 6.79
C VAL A 22 -3.47 3.89 5.82
N LEU A 23 -4.05 4.91 5.17
CA LEU A 23 -5.11 4.69 4.19
C LEU A 23 -4.59 3.89 2.98
N SER A 24 -3.40 4.21 2.47
CA SER A 24 -2.83 3.51 1.31
C SER A 24 -2.60 2.03 1.60
N ILE A 25 -2.05 1.71 2.77
CA ILE A 25 -1.78 0.32 3.13
C ILE A 25 -3.06 -0.44 3.41
N PHE A 26 -4.06 0.19 4.03
CA PHE A 26 -5.35 -0.42 4.29
C PHE A 26 -6.04 -0.82 2.99
N VAL A 27 -5.98 0.02 1.96
CA VAL A 27 -6.49 -0.30 0.62
C VAL A 27 -5.71 -1.47 -0.02
N GLY A 28 -4.39 -1.48 0.12
CA GLY A 28 -3.54 -2.59 -0.30
C GLY A 28 -3.91 -3.92 0.36
N TRP A 29 -4.07 -3.91 1.68
CA TRP A 29 -4.48 -5.08 2.47
C TRP A 29 -5.86 -5.59 2.07
N LEU A 30 -6.84 -4.70 1.90
CA LEU A 30 -8.18 -5.08 1.41
C LEU A 30 -8.10 -5.69 0.02
N THR A 31 -7.27 -5.14 -0.87
CA THR A 31 -7.07 -5.67 -2.23
C THR A 31 -6.52 -7.08 -2.19
N LEU A 32 -5.49 -7.33 -1.37
CA LEU A 32 -4.92 -8.67 -1.19
C LEU A 32 -5.99 -9.68 -0.74
N ASN A 33 -6.76 -9.34 0.29
CA ASN A 33 -7.81 -10.22 0.80
C ASN A 33 -8.93 -10.45 -0.21
N LEU A 34 -9.30 -9.43 -0.99
CA LEU A 34 -10.27 -9.58 -2.05
C LEU A 34 -9.78 -10.55 -3.14
N VAL A 35 -8.52 -10.44 -3.56
CA VAL A 35 -7.94 -11.36 -4.55
C VAL A 35 -7.89 -12.78 -3.99
N LEU A 36 -7.49 -12.96 -2.73
CA LEU A 36 -7.47 -14.28 -2.07
C LEU A 36 -8.88 -14.90 -2.02
N ILE A 37 -9.91 -14.12 -1.69
CA ILE A 37 -11.30 -14.59 -1.68
C ILE A 37 -11.72 -15.02 -3.09
N VAL A 38 -11.45 -14.19 -4.11
CA VAL A 38 -11.80 -14.50 -5.50
C VAL A 38 -11.11 -15.77 -5.99
N VAL A 39 -9.81 -15.92 -5.74
CA VAL A 39 -9.04 -17.12 -6.09
C VAL A 39 -9.60 -18.34 -5.35
N SER A 40 -9.89 -18.21 -4.06
CA SER A 40 -10.45 -19.31 -3.26
C SER A 40 -11.80 -19.79 -3.78
N ILE A 41 -12.67 -18.86 -4.21
CA ILE A 41 -13.98 -19.17 -4.80
C ILE A 41 -13.82 -19.79 -6.20
N ALA A 42 -12.88 -19.29 -7.00
CA ALA A 42 -12.66 -19.76 -8.36
C ALA A 42 -12.04 -21.17 -8.40
N VAL A 43 -11.19 -21.51 -7.43
CA VAL A 43 -10.47 -22.79 -7.37
C VAL A 43 -11.28 -23.87 -6.65
N ASN A 44 -12.06 -23.51 -5.62
CA ASN A 44 -12.80 -24.50 -4.82
C ASN A 44 -14.28 -24.55 -5.21
N ALA A 45 -14.72 -25.64 -5.84
CA ALA A 45 -16.13 -25.88 -6.15
C ALA A 45 -16.98 -26.26 -4.91
N GLU A 46 -16.36 -26.61 -3.79
CA GLU A 46 -17.01 -27.24 -2.62
C GLU A 46 -17.31 -26.30 -1.44
N TRP A 47 -17.20 -24.97 -1.62
CA TRP A 47 -17.37 -23.94 -0.57
C TRP A 47 -18.72 -23.96 0.19
N LYS A 48 -19.70 -24.75 -0.26
CA LYS A 48 -21.06 -24.78 0.30
C LYS A 48 -21.22 -25.65 1.56
N SER A 49 -20.35 -26.64 1.81
CA SER A 49 -20.53 -27.60 2.91
C SER A 49 -19.79 -27.24 4.22
N ALA A 50 -18.86 -26.27 4.19
CA ALA A 50 -17.98 -25.96 5.32
C ALA A 50 -17.83 -24.44 5.57
N LEU A 51 -18.95 -23.71 5.55
CA LEU A 51 -18.97 -22.24 5.65
C LEU A 51 -18.33 -21.73 6.97
N GLY A 52 -18.45 -22.51 8.06
CA GLY A 52 -17.82 -22.22 9.35
C GLY A 52 -16.29 -22.36 9.33
N ASP A 53 -15.77 -23.46 8.82
CA ASP A 53 -14.33 -23.72 8.73
C ASP A 53 -13.65 -22.77 7.73
N TRP A 54 -14.34 -22.47 6.62
CA TRP A 54 -13.88 -21.47 5.66
C TRP A 54 -13.78 -20.08 6.28
N LEU A 55 -14.78 -19.66 7.07
CA LEU A 55 -14.76 -18.35 7.73
C LEU A 55 -13.62 -18.23 8.75
N GLN A 56 -13.38 -19.29 9.54
CA GLN A 56 -12.26 -19.31 10.49
C GLN A 56 -10.91 -19.21 9.77
N THR A 57 -10.75 -19.96 8.67
CA THR A 57 -9.52 -19.94 7.86
C THR A 57 -9.32 -18.57 7.21
N ALA A 58 -10.37 -17.99 6.63
CA ALA A 58 -10.32 -16.67 6.02
C ALA A 58 -9.99 -15.57 7.05
N LEU A 59 -10.53 -15.66 8.27
CA LEU A 59 -10.22 -14.72 9.34
C LEU A 59 -8.76 -14.84 9.79
N ALA A 60 -8.24 -16.06 9.92
CA ALA A 60 -6.83 -16.30 10.26
C ALA A 60 -5.90 -15.73 9.17
N GLU A 61 -6.19 -15.97 7.90
CA GLU A 61 -5.44 -15.41 6.76
C GLU A 61 -5.53 -13.87 6.70
N MET A 62 -6.70 -13.29 6.99
CA MET A 62 -6.88 -11.84 7.12
C MET A 62 -5.99 -11.24 8.22
N LEU A 63 -5.90 -11.90 9.37
CA LEU A 63 -5.07 -11.46 10.49
C LEU A 63 -3.58 -11.60 10.15
N ILE A 64 -3.15 -12.74 9.60
CA ILE A 64 -1.76 -12.99 9.23
C ILE A 64 -1.32 -11.99 8.15
N SER A 65 -2.11 -11.84 7.08
CA SER A 65 -1.83 -10.87 6.02
C SER A 65 -1.82 -9.45 6.58
N GLY A 66 -2.68 -9.12 7.53
CA GLY A 66 -2.69 -7.84 8.23
C GLY A 66 -1.41 -7.57 9.01
N MET A 67 -0.89 -8.56 9.75
CA MET A 67 0.37 -8.45 10.48
C MET A 67 1.56 -8.24 9.53
N VAL A 68 1.68 -9.05 8.49
CA VAL A 68 2.75 -8.93 7.49
C VAL A 68 2.69 -7.57 6.80
N THR A 69 1.49 -7.17 6.38
CA THR A 69 1.26 -5.89 5.73
C THR A 69 1.59 -4.71 6.66
N GLY A 70 1.25 -4.82 7.95
CA GLY A 70 1.61 -3.85 8.99
C GLY A 70 3.12 -3.73 9.19
N ILE A 71 3.85 -4.85 9.20
CA ILE A 71 5.32 -4.86 9.30
C ILE A 71 5.95 -4.18 8.08
N VAL A 72 5.54 -4.57 6.87
CA VAL A 72 6.02 -3.96 5.61
C VAL A 72 5.72 -2.46 5.60
N TRP A 73 4.54 -2.07 6.08
CA TRP A 73 4.17 -0.67 6.20
C TRP A 73 5.10 0.10 7.14
N LEU A 74 5.34 -0.43 8.33
CA LEU A 74 6.15 0.22 9.35
C LEU A 74 7.62 0.35 8.92
N VAL A 75 8.15 -0.66 8.23
CA VAL A 75 9.57 -0.73 7.84
C VAL A 75 9.86 -0.04 6.51
N ALA A 76 8.95 -0.08 5.52
CA ALA A 76 9.21 0.43 4.18
C ALA A 76 8.37 1.66 3.84
N LEU A 77 7.03 1.55 3.90
CA LEU A 77 6.13 2.62 3.43
C LEU A 77 6.15 3.84 4.34
N LEU A 78 6.16 3.65 5.66
CA LEU A 78 6.13 4.75 6.61
C LEU A 78 7.42 5.61 6.49
N PRO A 79 8.64 5.05 6.49
CA PRO A 79 9.85 5.82 6.19
C PRO A 79 9.79 6.50 4.82
N LEU A 80 9.31 5.82 3.79
CA LEU A 80 9.16 6.40 2.46
C LEU A 80 8.27 7.66 2.49
N TYR A 81 7.13 7.58 3.19
CA TYR A 81 6.18 8.70 3.37
C TYR A 81 6.73 9.85 4.20
N VAL A 82 7.53 9.56 5.22
CA VAL A 82 8.06 10.58 6.14
C VAL A 82 9.28 11.28 5.54
N PHE A 83 10.20 10.51 4.97
CA PHE A 83 11.52 11.00 4.57
C PHE A 83 11.59 11.44 3.11
N VAL A 84 10.82 10.86 2.18
CA VAL A 84 10.92 11.20 0.75
C VAL A 84 10.00 12.36 0.38
N PRO A 85 10.53 13.51 -0.08
CA PRO A 85 9.71 14.64 -0.51
C PRO A 85 8.79 14.29 -1.69
N LEU A 86 7.58 14.83 -1.69
CA LEU A 86 6.63 14.64 -2.79
C LEU A 86 7.11 15.09 -4.18
N ARG A 87 8.10 15.99 -4.22
CA ARG A 87 8.63 16.52 -5.48
C ARG A 87 9.49 15.48 -6.22
N PHE A 88 9.86 14.38 -5.56
CA PHE A 88 10.60 13.30 -6.20
C PHE A 88 9.74 12.58 -7.24
N TRP A 89 10.39 12.14 -8.32
CA TRP A 89 9.76 11.39 -9.41
C TRP A 89 9.09 10.10 -8.94
N LEU A 90 9.51 9.56 -7.79
CA LEU A 90 8.95 8.34 -7.19
C LEU A 90 7.44 8.44 -6.90
N TRP A 91 6.92 9.65 -6.65
CA TRP A 91 5.51 9.87 -6.34
C TRP A 91 4.62 9.97 -7.58
N ARG A 92 5.19 9.91 -8.80
CA ARG A 92 4.40 9.88 -10.03
C ARG A 92 3.78 8.49 -10.16
N TRP A 93 2.48 8.42 -10.41
CA TRP A 93 1.71 7.18 -10.45
C TRP A 93 2.35 6.12 -11.37
N TYR A 94 2.84 6.53 -12.54
CA TYR A 94 3.49 5.64 -13.51
C TYR A 94 4.87 5.10 -13.07
N VAL A 95 5.48 5.65 -12.01
CA VAL A 95 6.72 5.12 -11.41
C VAL A 95 6.39 4.36 -10.12
N CYS A 96 5.54 4.92 -9.27
CA CYS A 96 5.15 4.31 -7.99
C CYS A 96 4.49 2.93 -8.22
N THR A 97 3.49 2.86 -9.10
CA THR A 97 2.73 1.62 -9.33
C THR A 97 3.61 0.44 -9.76
N PRO A 98 4.49 0.55 -10.78
CA PRO A 98 5.37 -0.56 -11.13
C PRO A 98 6.40 -0.86 -10.03
N CYS A 99 6.94 0.16 -9.33
CA CYS A 99 7.84 -0.08 -8.19
C CYS A 99 7.14 -0.87 -7.08
N GLY A 100 5.91 -0.49 -6.72
CA GLY A 100 5.10 -1.20 -5.73
C GLY A 100 4.76 -2.62 -6.16
N ALA A 101 4.42 -2.83 -7.44
CA ALA A 101 4.16 -4.14 -7.99
C ALA A 101 5.40 -5.05 -7.98
N LEU A 102 6.57 -4.52 -8.40
CA LEU A 102 7.84 -5.25 -8.37
C LEU A 102 8.27 -5.58 -6.94
N ALA A 103 8.12 -4.64 -6.00
CA ALA A 103 8.41 -4.89 -4.60
C ALA A 103 7.50 -5.99 -4.04
N GLY A 104 6.19 -5.92 -4.29
CA GLY A 104 5.24 -6.95 -3.86
C GLY A 104 5.54 -8.32 -4.47
N ALA A 105 5.84 -8.38 -5.77
CA ALA A 105 6.28 -9.60 -6.45
C ALA A 105 7.56 -10.15 -5.82
N GLY A 106 8.56 -9.31 -5.58
CA GLY A 106 9.84 -9.69 -4.98
C GLY A 106 9.69 -10.26 -3.56
N ILE A 107 8.82 -9.65 -2.74
CA ILE A 107 8.51 -10.16 -1.38
C ILE A 107 7.89 -11.55 -1.48
N MET A 108 6.96 -11.76 -2.41
CA MET A 108 6.32 -13.08 -2.57
C MET A 108 7.29 -14.12 -3.12
N LEU A 109 8.15 -13.76 -4.08
CA LEU A 109 9.20 -14.64 -4.60
C LEU A 109 10.18 -15.05 -3.50
N TRP A 110 10.59 -14.09 -2.65
CA TRP A 110 11.41 -14.35 -1.49
C TRP A 110 10.71 -15.30 -0.51
N TYR A 111 9.45 -15.05 -0.19
CA TYR A 111 8.66 -15.92 0.68
C TYR A 111 8.57 -17.36 0.15
N LEU A 112 8.24 -17.52 -1.14
CA LEU A 112 8.17 -18.84 -1.79
C LEU A 112 9.52 -19.55 -1.76
N HIS A 113 10.61 -18.86 -2.10
CA HIS A 113 11.95 -19.43 -2.10
C HIS A 113 12.33 -20.06 -0.74
N PHE A 114 11.90 -19.45 0.37
CA PHE A 114 12.16 -19.96 1.71
C PHE A 114 11.15 -21.01 2.20
N ARG A 115 9.90 -20.97 1.73
CA ARG A 115 8.82 -21.86 2.22
C ARG A 115 8.66 -23.14 1.43
N THR A 116 8.72 -23.07 0.10
CA THR A 116 8.28 -24.15 -0.78
C THR A 116 9.10 -24.13 -2.06
N TRP A 117 9.85 -25.20 -2.34
CA TRP A 117 10.56 -25.41 -3.62
C TRP A 117 9.61 -25.78 -4.78
N VAL A 118 8.33 -25.40 -4.69
CA VAL A 118 7.28 -25.76 -5.64
C VAL A 118 6.95 -24.52 -6.46
N TRP A 119 7.25 -24.57 -7.75
CA TRP A 119 7.11 -23.47 -8.71
C TRP A 119 5.79 -23.50 -9.49
N ASP A 120 4.94 -24.50 -9.23
CA ASP A 120 3.77 -24.80 -10.06
C ASP A 120 2.75 -23.64 -10.09
N ASP A 121 2.69 -22.83 -9.02
CA ASP A 121 1.80 -21.66 -8.92
C ASP A 121 2.55 -20.30 -8.89
N LEU A 122 3.76 -20.25 -9.45
CA LEU A 122 4.59 -19.05 -9.42
C LEU A 122 3.86 -17.80 -9.92
N LEU A 123 3.13 -17.92 -11.04
CA LEU A 123 2.41 -16.80 -11.63
C LEU A 123 1.29 -16.28 -10.71
N VAL A 124 0.56 -17.17 -10.05
CA VAL A 124 -0.51 -16.81 -9.12
C VAL A 124 0.07 -16.11 -7.90
N ALA A 125 1.16 -16.65 -7.34
CA ALA A 125 1.84 -16.03 -6.21
C ALA A 125 2.44 -14.66 -6.57
N VAL A 126 3.12 -14.54 -7.71
CA VAL A 126 3.65 -13.27 -8.20
C VAL A 126 2.52 -12.25 -8.39
N ALA A 127 1.38 -12.65 -8.95
CA ALA A 127 0.21 -11.78 -9.08
C ALA A 127 -0.36 -11.36 -7.71
N LEU A 128 -0.45 -12.30 -6.75
CA LEU A 128 -0.89 -12.03 -5.38
C LEU A 128 0.00 -11.02 -4.65
N GLY A 129 1.30 -10.98 -4.94
CA GLY A 129 2.19 -9.94 -4.43
C GLY A 129 2.10 -8.62 -5.21
N ALA A 130 2.10 -8.71 -6.55
CA ALA A 130 2.19 -7.56 -7.44
C ALA A 130 0.96 -6.66 -7.41
N ILE A 131 -0.25 -7.25 -7.40
CA ILE A 131 -1.51 -6.51 -7.43
C ILE A 131 -1.65 -5.61 -6.18
N PRO A 132 -1.62 -6.11 -4.94
CA PRO A 132 -1.77 -5.26 -3.77
C PRO A 132 -0.61 -4.28 -3.62
N GLY A 133 0.63 -4.65 -3.98
CA GLY A 133 1.77 -3.73 -3.98
C GLY A 133 1.56 -2.55 -4.94
N GLY A 134 1.12 -2.83 -6.18
CA GLY A 134 0.80 -1.83 -7.17
C GLY A 134 -0.36 -0.92 -6.76
N VAL A 135 -1.44 -1.49 -6.22
CA VAL A 135 -2.61 -0.75 -5.74
C VAL A 135 -2.26 0.15 -4.54
N THR A 136 -1.46 -0.36 -3.59
CA THR A 136 -0.97 0.42 -2.44
C THR A 136 -0.21 1.66 -2.91
N CYS A 137 0.74 1.50 -3.84
CA CYS A 137 1.53 2.62 -4.35
C CYS A 137 0.69 3.57 -5.21
N LEU A 138 -0.23 3.04 -6.02
CA LEU A 138 -1.15 3.85 -6.81
C LEU A 138 -2.00 4.76 -5.91
N PHE A 139 -2.68 4.18 -4.92
CA PHE A 139 -3.46 4.96 -3.95
C PHE A 139 -2.57 5.91 -3.17
N GLY A 140 -1.36 5.49 -2.82
CA GLY A 140 -0.40 6.34 -2.15
C GLY A 140 -0.06 7.59 -2.97
N SER A 141 0.24 7.41 -4.26
CA SER A 141 0.54 8.51 -5.19
C SER A 141 -0.63 9.45 -5.42
N LEU A 142 -1.86 8.92 -5.55
CA LEU A 142 -3.07 9.71 -5.77
C LEU A 142 -3.46 10.52 -4.53
N THR A 143 -3.25 9.94 -3.34
CA THR A 143 -3.60 10.58 -2.07
C THR A 143 -2.50 11.50 -1.55
N ALA A 144 -1.27 11.34 -2.04
CA ALA A 144 -0.11 12.15 -1.66
C ALA A 144 -0.38 13.65 -1.73
N GLY A 145 -0.99 14.13 -2.83
CA GLY A 145 -1.35 15.54 -3.00
C GLY A 145 -2.33 16.06 -1.94
N ARG A 146 -3.25 15.22 -1.45
CA ARG A 146 -4.24 15.61 -0.42
C ARG A 146 -3.67 15.61 0.99
N PHE A 147 -2.72 14.73 1.29
CA PHE A 147 -2.21 14.57 2.66
C PHE A 147 -0.92 15.36 2.94
N HIS A 148 -0.19 15.78 1.91
CA HIS A 148 1.08 16.49 2.06
C HIS A 148 1.07 17.96 1.67
N GLN A 149 0.03 18.44 0.97
CA GLN A 149 -0.10 19.87 0.70
C GLN A 149 -0.56 20.58 1.98
N PRO A 150 0.08 21.71 2.36
CA PRO A 150 -0.45 22.55 3.43
C PRO A 150 -1.85 23.05 3.03
N PRO A 151 -2.75 23.24 4.01
CA PRO A 151 -4.02 23.91 3.73
C PRO A 151 -3.73 25.26 3.07
N ALA A 152 -4.44 25.56 1.98
CA ALA A 152 -4.33 26.85 1.31
C ALA A 152 -4.46 27.96 2.35
N ARG A 153 -3.47 28.87 2.43
CA ARG A 153 -3.56 29.99 3.35
C ARG A 153 -4.84 30.75 3.03
N PRO A 154 -5.69 31.08 4.02
CA PRO A 154 -6.84 31.92 3.77
C PRO A 154 -6.34 33.22 3.14
N VAL A 155 -6.88 33.56 1.97
CA VAL A 155 -6.61 34.82 1.29
C VAL A 155 -7.07 35.92 2.26
N ARG A 156 -6.12 36.59 2.93
CA ARG A 156 -6.46 37.79 3.69
C ARG A 156 -6.84 38.84 2.66
N LEU A 157 -8.14 39.05 2.49
CA LEU A 157 -8.66 40.25 1.84
C LEU A 157 -8.18 41.43 2.70
N ARG A 158 -7.25 42.23 2.18
CA ARG A 158 -6.93 43.53 2.78
C ARG A 158 -8.12 44.44 2.49
N SER A 159 -8.91 44.72 3.54
CA SER A 159 -9.84 45.85 3.58
C SER A 159 -9.09 47.13 3.90
#